data_AF-A0A7K2DJU4-F1
#
_entry.id   AF-A0A7K2DJU4-F1
#
_cell.length_a   1.000
_cell.length_b   1.000
_cell.length_c   1.000
_cell.angle_alpha   90.00
_cell.angle_beta   90.00
_cell.angle_gamma   90.00
#
_symmetry.space_group_name_H-M   'P 1'
#
loop_
_entity.id
_entity.type
_entity.pdbx_description
1 polymer ?
#
loop_
_entity_poly.entity_id
_entity_poly.type
_entity_poly.pdbx_seq_one_letter_code
_entity_poly.pdbx_strand_id
1 'polypeptide(L)'
;MRRQRSVLRKPLLHVAGPSAVIMAPLLGLTFHSDQRIMMYWLTGAFGADPFAIVNQNLAEIGDFVRQGNFRPLGRFVIYMEQTSIFEVAAGTGIAPHVIQGVVRLIMVSALAVAAMCFVVALYDSARSASIPGAATVRRRLLDPSAPLPPVLAAFPLVVASTFVVSGALHPASFFPFFFVAVAIYLLLDPLYVCSGEAMTRRGIGIRSAALCAVLGMVSAMTSELLYLVPVVCLLTIATRWWLSRQPGRELIRSSAFSRLVALSVGFLVVFVPSRLAIAAECSRGECYEGSSAVLSTLAVEQWLGRAVAGLQFETLSSTLAGDYDNLSPARDPIDFVTNVWLILVVLSLGYFAVTAAIRVSRASESADRLGAGDLRRFGAALCGFGSLLALVTTLMVSLSEGLQGWHDRGFGLDQWRDSLLVQIAWALILYGLAVIALSYIGRGNEGRRARRAWLAAGVTALVFVMSMNAFIANDKFSIWRRTGSDGSAVNLIATASVDFDRSERGQAIRCELISAYTERNCTDCWHSGQRVLEELNRLSRSRHNADFCPVGLLSR
;
A
#
# COMPACT_ATOMS: atom_id res chain seq x y z
N MET A 1 -35.11 23.90 -7.75
CA MET A 1 -33.91 23.15 -8.19
C MET A 1 -32.84 23.19 -7.10
N ARG A 2 -32.77 22.15 -6.24
CA ARG A 2 -31.71 22.03 -5.22
C ARG A 2 -30.42 21.59 -5.93
N ARG A 3 -29.40 22.45 -5.89
CA ARG A 3 -28.04 22.16 -6.36
C ARG A 3 -27.60 20.78 -5.87
N GLN A 4 -27.49 19.82 -6.80
CA GLN A 4 -26.69 18.59 -6.65
C GLN A 4 -25.22 19.01 -6.45
N ARG A 5 -24.85 19.43 -5.23
CA ARG A 5 -23.45 19.64 -4.88
C ARG A 5 -22.83 18.25 -4.73
N SER A 6 -22.09 17.86 -5.76
CA SER A 6 -21.20 16.70 -5.91
C SER A 6 -21.16 15.77 -4.69
N VAL A 7 -21.98 14.73 -4.77
CA VAL A 7 -22.30 13.72 -3.76
C VAL A 7 -21.05 12.95 -3.28
N LEU A 8 -19.90 12.99 -3.96
CA LEU A 8 -18.69 12.29 -3.50
C LEU A 8 -17.66 13.13 -2.71
N ARG A 9 -17.83 14.46 -2.56
CA ARG A 9 -16.66 15.31 -2.22
C ARG A 9 -16.20 15.36 -0.75
N LYS A 10 -17.03 15.13 0.26
CA LYS A 10 -16.64 15.46 1.66
C LYS A 10 -16.04 14.30 2.47
N PRO A 11 -16.66 13.12 2.56
CA PRO A 11 -16.12 12.02 3.36
C PRO A 11 -14.85 11.44 2.73
N LEU A 12 -14.85 11.24 1.40
CA LEU A 12 -13.69 10.79 0.65
C LEU A 12 -12.51 11.76 0.77
N LEU A 13 -12.75 13.08 0.75
CA LEU A 13 -11.68 14.06 0.98
C LEU A 13 -11.10 13.99 2.40
N HIS A 14 -11.93 13.77 3.42
CA HIS A 14 -11.44 13.65 4.81
C HIS A 14 -10.72 12.32 5.08
N VAL A 15 -11.03 11.27 4.32
CA VAL A 15 -10.40 9.94 4.49
C VAL A 15 -9.17 9.78 3.60
N ALA A 16 -9.27 10.12 2.31
CA ALA A 16 -8.21 9.96 1.33
C ALA A 16 -7.25 11.17 1.26
N GLY A 17 -7.75 12.37 1.57
CA GLY A 17 -6.99 13.62 1.45
C GLY A 17 -5.72 13.67 2.29
N PRO A 18 -5.75 13.29 3.59
CA PRO A 18 -4.53 13.27 4.41
C PRO A 18 -3.43 12.40 3.79
N SER A 19 -3.76 11.18 3.33
CA SER A 19 -2.80 10.27 2.70
C SER A 19 -2.29 10.82 1.36
N ALA A 20 -3.16 11.43 0.55
CA ALA A 20 -2.75 12.06 -0.70
C ALA A 20 -1.78 13.22 -0.47
N VAL A 21 -2.01 14.04 0.57
CA VAL A 21 -1.11 15.16 0.93
C VAL A 21 0.25 14.67 1.41
N ILE A 22 0.28 13.67 2.30
CA ILE A 22 1.54 13.12 2.85
C ILE A 22 2.37 12.40 1.79
N MET A 23 1.71 11.75 0.82
CA MET A 23 2.36 11.00 -0.26
C MET A 23 2.57 11.82 -1.54
N ALA A 24 2.06 13.06 -1.59
CA ALA A 24 2.21 13.97 -2.73
C ALA A 24 3.65 14.12 -3.24
N PRO A 25 4.71 14.14 -2.39
CA PRO A 25 6.07 14.21 -2.90
C PRO A 25 6.43 13.08 -3.88
N LEU A 26 5.79 11.91 -3.80
CA LEU A 26 6.08 10.76 -4.66
C LEU A 26 5.57 10.91 -6.10
N LEU A 27 4.84 11.98 -6.43
CA LEU A 27 4.31 12.24 -7.78
C LEU A 27 5.39 12.25 -8.87
N GLY A 28 6.56 12.80 -8.58
CA GLY A 28 7.68 12.84 -9.53
C GLY A 28 8.76 11.79 -9.23
N LEU A 29 8.46 10.77 -8.43
CA LEU A 29 9.40 9.69 -8.16
C LEU A 29 9.66 8.90 -9.45
N THR A 30 10.94 8.74 -9.79
CA THR A 30 11.41 8.03 -10.98
C THR A 30 11.13 6.52 -10.91
N PHE A 31 11.35 5.80 -12.01
CA PHE A 31 11.25 4.34 -12.06
C PHE A 31 12.46 3.68 -11.41
N HIS A 32 12.23 2.54 -10.75
CA HIS A 32 13.24 1.84 -9.98
C HIS A 32 13.29 0.35 -10.29
N SER A 33 14.49 -0.22 -10.20
CA SER A 33 14.73 -1.66 -10.38
C SER A 33 14.06 -2.12 -11.70
N ASP A 34 13.25 -3.18 -11.65
CA ASP A 34 12.65 -3.79 -12.85
C ASP A 34 11.71 -2.84 -13.61
N GLN A 35 11.15 -1.82 -12.95
CA GLN A 35 10.29 -0.84 -13.61
C GLN A 35 11.04 -0.07 -14.71
N ARG A 36 12.36 0.09 -14.60
CA ARG A 36 13.19 0.82 -15.58
C ARG A 36 13.16 0.17 -16.97
N ILE A 37 12.89 -1.13 -17.05
CA ILE A 37 12.85 -1.89 -18.30
C ILE A 37 11.46 -2.45 -18.59
N MET A 38 10.71 -2.88 -17.57
CA MET A 38 9.44 -3.59 -17.74
C MET A 38 8.41 -2.80 -18.54
N MET A 39 8.34 -1.47 -18.39
CA MET A 39 7.36 -0.69 -19.17
C MET A 39 7.63 -0.78 -20.68
N TYR A 40 8.90 -0.80 -21.10
CA TYR A 40 9.27 -0.87 -22.51
C TYR A 40 9.17 -2.29 -23.04
N TRP A 41 9.63 -3.27 -22.24
CA TRP A 41 9.52 -4.68 -22.57
C TRP A 41 8.07 -5.12 -22.75
N LEU A 42 7.19 -4.81 -21.80
CA LEU A 42 5.80 -5.27 -21.86
C LEU A 42 5.04 -4.59 -23.00
N THR A 43 5.18 -3.27 -23.12
CA THR A 43 4.49 -2.50 -24.16
C THR A 43 5.02 -2.85 -25.55
N GLY A 44 6.34 -3.05 -25.70
CA GLY A 44 6.94 -3.44 -26.97
C GLY A 44 6.64 -4.89 -27.38
N ALA A 45 6.40 -5.78 -26.42
CA ALA A 45 6.05 -7.18 -26.68
C ALA A 45 4.57 -7.38 -27.02
N PHE A 46 3.68 -6.73 -26.27
CA PHE A 46 2.26 -7.07 -26.26
C PHE A 46 1.36 -5.90 -26.66
N GLY A 47 1.90 -4.68 -26.75
CA GLY A 47 1.10 -3.46 -26.92
C GLY A 47 0.00 -3.38 -25.84
N ALA A 48 -1.12 -2.76 -26.21
CA ALA A 48 -2.30 -2.67 -25.35
C ALA A 48 -3.22 -3.92 -25.42
N ASP A 49 -2.78 -5.06 -25.98
CA ASP A 49 -3.63 -6.25 -26.13
C ASP A 49 -3.66 -7.09 -24.83
N PRO A 50 -4.78 -7.11 -24.09
CA PRO A 50 -4.88 -7.88 -22.85
C PRO A 50 -4.81 -9.38 -23.09
N PHE A 51 -5.21 -9.89 -24.27
CA PHE A 51 -5.15 -11.32 -24.56
C PHE A 51 -3.72 -11.79 -24.82
N ALA A 52 -2.90 -10.96 -25.50
CA ALA A 52 -1.47 -11.22 -25.65
C ALA A 52 -0.77 -11.29 -24.28
N ILE A 53 -1.10 -10.37 -23.37
CA ILE A 53 -0.58 -10.36 -21.99
C ILE A 53 -1.00 -11.62 -21.22
N VAL A 54 -2.26 -12.06 -21.34
CA VAL A 54 -2.74 -13.30 -20.72
C VAL A 54 -2.00 -14.51 -21.27
N ASN A 55 -1.89 -14.63 -22.59
CA ASN A 55 -1.23 -15.76 -23.24
C ASN A 55 0.23 -15.87 -22.84
N GLN A 56 0.95 -14.74 -22.79
CA GLN A 56 2.32 -14.72 -22.28
C GLN A 56 2.38 -15.19 -20.83
N ASN A 57 1.53 -14.65 -19.96
CA ASN A 57 1.54 -14.99 -18.55
C ASN A 57 1.33 -16.49 -18.31
N LEU A 58 0.42 -17.10 -19.08
CA LEU A 58 0.15 -18.54 -19.08
C LEU A 58 1.36 -19.34 -19.57
N ALA A 59 2.00 -18.90 -20.67
CA ALA A 59 3.19 -19.56 -21.22
C ALA A 59 4.35 -19.57 -20.21
N GLU A 60 4.51 -18.52 -19.42
CA GLU A 60 5.56 -18.39 -18.42
C GLU A 60 5.29 -19.15 -17.10
N ILE A 61 4.10 -19.76 -16.91
CA ILE A 61 3.80 -20.46 -15.64
C ILE A 61 4.87 -21.52 -15.32
N GLY A 62 5.28 -22.32 -16.32
CA GLY A 62 6.30 -23.35 -16.14
C GLY A 62 7.64 -22.78 -15.68
N ASP A 63 8.09 -21.69 -16.31
CA ASP A 63 9.37 -21.04 -16.03
C ASP A 63 9.44 -20.54 -14.60
N PHE A 64 8.36 -19.91 -14.12
CA PHE A 64 8.32 -19.41 -12.75
C PHE A 64 8.13 -20.52 -11.71
N VAL A 65 7.40 -21.60 -12.03
CA VAL A 65 7.32 -22.76 -11.14
C VAL A 65 8.71 -23.38 -10.95
N ARG A 66 9.52 -23.47 -12.01
CA ARG A 66 10.93 -23.90 -11.91
C ARG A 66 11.78 -22.96 -11.05
N GLN A 67 11.46 -21.66 -11.04
CA GLN A 67 12.06 -20.67 -10.14
C GLN A 67 11.46 -20.67 -8.73
N GLY A 68 10.55 -21.59 -8.40
CA GLY A 68 9.92 -21.69 -7.08
C GLY A 68 8.84 -20.64 -6.80
N ASN A 69 8.29 -20.01 -7.84
CA ASN A 69 7.33 -18.93 -7.72
C ASN A 69 6.02 -19.25 -8.47
N PHE A 70 4.87 -19.03 -7.82
CA PHE A 70 3.56 -19.17 -8.45
C PHE A 70 2.67 -18.00 -8.09
N ARG A 71 2.62 -17.01 -9.00
CA ARG A 71 1.78 -15.81 -8.86
C ARG A 71 1.26 -15.29 -10.21
N PRO A 72 0.62 -16.14 -11.03
CA PRO A 72 0.21 -15.75 -12.39
C PRO A 72 -0.70 -14.51 -12.39
N LEU A 73 -1.66 -14.40 -11.47
CA LEU A 73 -2.53 -13.23 -11.39
C LEU A 73 -1.75 -11.97 -10.96
N GLY A 74 -0.80 -12.10 -10.03
CA GLY A 74 0.03 -10.98 -9.61
C GLY A 74 0.89 -10.44 -10.75
N ARG A 75 1.53 -11.33 -11.52
CA ARG A 75 2.28 -10.95 -12.73
C ARG A 75 1.37 -10.27 -13.76
N PHE A 76 0.17 -10.80 -13.96
CA PHE A 76 -0.78 -10.24 -14.92
C PHE A 76 -1.13 -8.80 -14.53
N VAL A 77 -1.39 -8.56 -13.25
CA VAL A 77 -1.65 -7.22 -12.73
C VAL A 77 -0.46 -6.29 -12.92
N ILE A 78 0.77 -6.75 -12.66
CA ILE A 78 1.99 -5.97 -12.93
C ILE A 78 2.10 -5.62 -14.42
N TYR A 79 1.81 -6.58 -15.31
CA TYR A 79 1.91 -6.37 -16.75
C TYR A 79 0.87 -5.36 -17.24
N MET A 80 -0.36 -5.49 -16.76
CA MET A 80 -1.43 -4.53 -17.03
C MET A 80 -1.11 -3.14 -16.48
N GLU A 81 -0.55 -3.05 -15.26
CA GLU A 81 -0.16 -1.77 -14.65
C GLU A 81 0.86 -1.02 -15.53
N GLN A 82 1.98 -1.67 -15.86
CA GLN A 82 3.07 -1.02 -16.59
C GLN A 82 2.68 -0.66 -18.03
N THR A 83 1.95 -1.55 -18.71
CA THR A 83 1.43 -1.28 -20.05
C THR A 83 0.44 -0.12 -20.01
N SER A 84 -0.51 -0.12 -19.08
CA SER A 84 -1.51 0.96 -18.96
C SER A 84 -0.88 2.31 -18.64
N ILE A 85 0.15 2.34 -17.77
CA ILE A 85 0.90 3.57 -17.46
C ILE A 85 1.51 4.14 -18.75
N PHE A 86 2.14 3.30 -19.57
CA PHE A 86 2.74 3.73 -20.81
C PHE A 86 1.69 4.18 -21.83
N GLU A 87 0.61 3.44 -22.01
CA GLU A 87 -0.46 3.78 -22.96
C GLU A 87 -1.16 5.10 -22.61
N VAL A 88 -1.45 5.32 -21.32
CA VAL A 88 -2.03 6.58 -20.85
C VAL A 88 -1.04 7.73 -21.04
N ALA A 89 0.24 7.52 -20.76
CA ALA A 89 1.28 8.50 -21.02
C ALA A 89 1.34 8.86 -22.52
N ALA A 90 1.38 7.87 -23.40
CA ALA A 90 1.36 8.05 -24.84
C ALA A 90 0.12 8.79 -25.35
N GLY A 91 -1.06 8.46 -24.81
CA GLY A 91 -2.31 9.12 -25.19
C GLY A 91 -2.48 10.54 -24.65
N THR A 92 -1.76 10.91 -23.58
CA THR A 92 -1.88 12.22 -22.93
C THR A 92 -0.69 13.16 -23.17
N GLY A 93 0.44 12.64 -23.65
CA GLY A 93 1.70 13.38 -23.74
C GLY A 93 2.35 13.65 -22.37
N ILE A 94 1.81 13.09 -21.28
CA ILE A 94 2.38 13.22 -19.94
C ILE A 94 3.44 12.15 -19.76
N ALA A 95 4.57 12.49 -19.14
CA ALA A 95 5.66 11.54 -18.92
C ALA A 95 5.20 10.31 -18.08
N PRO A 96 5.60 9.08 -18.44
CA PRO A 96 5.16 7.85 -17.77
C PRO A 96 5.36 7.84 -16.25
N HIS A 97 6.48 8.40 -15.76
CA HIS A 97 6.78 8.43 -14.32
C HIS A 97 5.77 9.29 -13.53
N VAL A 98 5.21 10.34 -14.15
CA VAL A 98 4.17 11.19 -13.55
C VAL A 98 2.84 10.43 -13.47
N ILE A 99 2.48 9.69 -14.54
CA ILE A 99 1.29 8.83 -14.53
C ILE A 99 1.41 7.76 -13.43
N GLN A 100 2.58 7.12 -13.30
CA GLN A 100 2.84 6.20 -12.20
C GLN A 100 2.73 6.90 -10.83
N GLY A 101 3.24 8.13 -10.70
CA GLY A 101 3.06 8.95 -9.50
C GLY A 101 1.59 9.15 -9.12
N VAL A 102 0.72 9.42 -10.09
CA VAL A 102 -0.74 9.53 -9.87
C VAL A 102 -1.32 8.19 -9.41
N VAL A 103 -0.90 7.07 -10.00
CA VAL A 103 -1.31 5.72 -9.56
C VAL A 103 -0.92 5.49 -8.10
N ARG A 104 0.31 5.85 -7.69
CA ARG A 104 0.77 5.75 -6.28
C ARG A 104 -0.19 6.47 -5.32
N LEU A 105 -0.56 7.71 -5.63
CA LEU A 105 -1.47 8.50 -4.80
C LEU A 105 -2.86 7.86 -4.72
N ILE A 106 -3.43 7.46 -5.85
CA ILE A 106 -4.75 6.82 -5.89
C ILE A 106 -4.76 5.56 -5.04
N MET A 107 -3.74 4.72 -5.17
CA MET A 107 -3.65 3.45 -4.48
C MET A 107 -3.47 3.62 -2.97
N VAL A 108 -2.59 4.51 -2.52
CA VAL A 108 -2.40 4.76 -1.08
C VAL A 108 -3.63 5.44 -0.46
N SER A 109 -4.30 6.33 -1.20
CA SER A 109 -5.60 6.86 -0.82
C SER A 109 -6.68 5.78 -0.71
N ALA A 110 -6.75 4.85 -1.66
CA ALA A 110 -7.67 3.72 -1.62
C ALA A 110 -7.39 2.79 -0.43
N LEU A 111 -6.12 2.60 -0.08
CA LEU A 111 -5.71 1.86 1.10
C LEU A 111 -6.16 2.53 2.40
N ALA A 112 -6.02 3.85 2.53
CA ALA A 112 -6.53 4.60 3.68
C ALA A 112 -8.05 4.47 3.82
N VAL A 113 -8.77 4.48 2.69
CA VAL A 113 -10.22 4.22 2.66
C VAL A 113 -10.54 2.79 3.09
N ALA A 114 -9.79 1.79 2.62
CA ALA A 114 -9.97 0.40 3.02
C ALA A 114 -9.74 0.20 4.54
N ALA A 115 -8.67 0.79 5.08
CA ALA A 115 -8.38 0.80 6.51
C ALA A 115 -9.51 1.47 7.31
N MET A 116 -10.04 2.59 6.84
CA MET A 116 -11.15 3.28 7.49
C MET A 116 -12.43 2.42 7.49
N CYS A 117 -12.77 1.81 6.35
CA CYS A 117 -13.87 0.86 6.25
C CYS A 117 -13.70 -0.31 7.23
N PHE A 118 -12.47 -0.79 7.39
CA PHE A 118 -12.14 -1.87 8.30
C PHE A 118 -12.39 -1.48 9.77
N VAL A 119 -11.82 -0.35 10.21
CA VAL A 119 -12.01 0.16 11.57
C VAL A 119 -13.48 0.49 11.86
N VAL A 120 -14.22 1.01 10.88
CA VAL A 120 -15.65 1.28 11.02
C VAL A 120 -16.44 -0.02 11.23
N ALA A 121 -16.09 -1.11 10.56
CA ALA A 121 -16.75 -2.40 10.77
C ALA A 121 -16.49 -2.99 12.17
N LEU A 122 -15.28 -2.80 12.72
CA LEU A 122 -14.97 -3.16 14.11
C LEU A 122 -15.76 -2.28 15.10
N TYR A 123 -15.82 -0.97 14.84
CA TYR A 123 -16.57 -0.03 15.65
C TYR A 123 -18.08 -0.34 15.65
N ASP A 124 -18.66 -0.65 14.49
CA ASP A 124 -20.06 -1.08 14.36
C ASP A 124 -20.33 -2.35 15.17
N SER A 125 -19.37 -3.27 15.24
CA SER A 125 -19.49 -4.50 16.04
C SER A 125 -19.54 -4.18 17.54
N ALA A 126 -18.64 -3.31 18.04
CA ALA A 126 -18.66 -2.84 19.43
C ALA A 126 -19.95 -2.07 19.76
N ARG A 127 -20.44 -1.28 18.80
CA ARG A 127 -21.67 -0.49 18.95
C ARG A 127 -22.92 -1.34 18.98
N SER A 128 -23.02 -2.36 18.14
CA SER A 128 -24.20 -3.24 18.07
C SER A 128 -24.50 -3.92 19.41
N ALA A 129 -23.46 -4.28 20.18
CA ALA A 129 -23.59 -4.86 21.51
C ALA A 129 -24.01 -3.84 22.58
N SER A 130 -23.69 -2.56 22.37
CA SER A 130 -23.91 -1.49 23.34
C SER A 130 -25.25 -0.77 23.12
N ILE A 131 -25.69 -0.68 21.87
CA ILE A 131 -26.90 0.05 21.44
C ILE A 131 -27.64 -0.81 20.39
N PRO A 132 -28.46 -1.79 20.83
CA PRO A 132 -29.25 -2.61 19.93
C PRO A 132 -30.21 -1.75 19.07
N GLY A 133 -30.29 -2.04 17.77
CA GLY A 133 -31.16 -1.29 16.83
C GLY A 133 -30.57 0.00 16.25
N ALA A 134 -29.36 0.40 16.63
CA ALA A 134 -28.68 1.55 16.03
C ALA A 134 -28.38 1.32 14.54
N ALA A 135 -28.59 2.35 13.72
CA ALA A 135 -28.21 2.31 12.30
C ALA A 135 -26.69 2.11 12.16
N THR A 136 -26.27 1.24 11.24
CA THR A 136 -24.84 0.97 10.97
C THR A 136 -24.11 2.23 10.54
N VAL A 137 -22.94 2.49 11.11
CA VAL A 137 -22.04 3.58 10.71
C VAL A 137 -21.59 3.38 9.26
N ARG A 138 -21.54 2.14 8.76
CA ARG A 138 -21.34 1.84 7.33
C ARG A 138 -22.28 2.62 6.40
N ARG A 139 -23.55 2.82 6.77
CA ARG A 139 -24.51 3.61 5.98
C ARG A 139 -24.15 5.11 6.00
N ARG A 140 -23.53 5.58 7.08
CA ARG A 140 -23.05 6.97 7.24
C ARG A 140 -21.75 7.24 6.48
N LEU A 141 -20.89 6.24 6.27
CA LEU A 141 -19.71 6.37 5.39
C LEU A 141 -20.09 6.63 3.93
N LEU A 142 -21.15 5.98 3.47
CA LEU A 142 -21.68 6.10 2.11
C LEU A 142 -22.62 7.30 1.96
N ASP A 143 -23.14 7.84 3.06
CA ASP A 143 -23.94 9.06 3.09
C ASP A 143 -23.02 10.29 3.19
N PRO A 144 -22.91 11.11 2.14
CA PRO A 144 -22.01 12.27 2.12
C PRO A 144 -22.40 13.39 3.09
N SER A 145 -23.65 13.34 3.57
CA SER A 145 -24.20 14.30 4.51
C SER A 145 -24.04 13.87 5.96
N ALA A 146 -23.76 12.58 6.20
CA ALA A 146 -23.61 12.04 7.53
C ALA A 146 -22.17 12.23 8.04
N PRO A 147 -21.96 12.95 9.15
CA PRO A 147 -20.63 13.06 9.75
C PRO A 147 -20.17 11.69 10.26
N LEU A 148 -18.87 11.41 10.06
CA LEU A 148 -18.19 10.29 10.71
C LEU A 148 -18.39 10.38 12.23
N PRO A 149 -18.54 9.25 12.95
CA PRO A 149 -18.50 9.25 14.40
C PRO A 149 -17.26 10.00 14.88
N PRO A 150 -17.41 10.96 15.80
CA PRO A 150 -16.33 11.78 16.32
C PRO A 150 -15.06 11.02 16.71
N VAL A 151 -15.19 9.85 17.32
CA VAL A 151 -14.06 8.98 17.70
C VAL A 151 -13.24 8.60 16.46
N LEU A 152 -13.89 8.26 15.35
CA LEU A 152 -13.27 7.82 14.09
C LEU A 152 -12.71 8.97 13.25
N ALA A 153 -12.98 10.23 13.60
CA ALA A 153 -12.59 11.37 12.79
C ALA A 153 -11.07 11.58 12.67
N ALA A 154 -10.30 11.13 13.67
CA ALA A 154 -8.84 11.24 13.68
C ALA A 154 -8.13 10.09 12.96
N PHE A 155 -8.80 8.94 12.78
CA PHE A 155 -8.16 7.74 12.23
C PHE A 155 -7.52 7.94 10.84
N PRO A 156 -8.15 8.63 9.87
CA PRO A 156 -7.52 8.86 8.57
C PRO A 156 -6.19 9.61 8.64
N LEU A 157 -6.07 10.57 9.57
CA LEU A 157 -4.84 11.32 9.76
C LEU A 157 -3.76 10.46 10.45
N VAL A 158 -4.15 9.61 11.40
CA VAL A 158 -3.25 8.64 12.02
C VAL A 158 -2.70 7.65 10.98
N VAL A 159 -3.56 7.06 10.16
CA VAL A 159 -3.13 6.16 9.06
C VAL A 159 -2.19 6.89 8.10
N ALA A 160 -2.57 8.08 7.66
CA ALA A 160 -1.74 8.86 6.75
C ALA A 160 -0.36 9.17 7.35
N SER A 161 -0.28 9.48 8.65
CA SER A 161 0.99 9.75 9.34
C SER A 161 1.94 8.56 9.44
N THR A 162 1.44 7.33 9.24
CA THR A 162 2.27 6.12 9.21
C THR A 162 2.83 5.81 7.82
N PHE A 163 2.35 6.46 6.76
CA PHE A 163 2.83 6.21 5.39
C PHE A 163 4.15 6.94 5.13
N VAL A 164 5.24 6.25 5.45
CA VAL A 164 6.61 6.69 5.17
C VAL A 164 7.24 5.75 4.16
N VAL A 165 7.75 6.29 3.06
CA VAL A 165 8.48 5.50 2.07
C VAL A 165 9.93 5.38 2.48
N SER A 166 10.34 4.14 2.70
CA SER A 166 11.71 3.75 2.99
C SER A 166 12.27 2.93 1.82
N GLY A 167 13.08 3.56 0.98
CA GLY A 167 13.81 2.86 -0.07
C GLY A 167 13.05 2.59 -1.37
N ALA A 168 13.80 2.09 -2.37
CA ALA A 168 13.30 1.90 -3.74
C ALA A 168 12.33 0.74 -3.89
N LEU A 169 12.41 -0.26 -3.01
CA LEU A 169 11.63 -1.49 -3.08
C LEU A 169 10.32 -1.43 -2.27
N HIS A 170 10.09 -0.30 -1.58
CA HIS A 170 8.88 -0.08 -0.80
C HIS A 170 7.63 -0.21 -1.68
N PRO A 171 6.51 -0.82 -1.21
CA PRO A 171 5.28 -1.05 -1.97
C PRO A 171 4.68 0.17 -2.64
N ALA A 172 4.79 1.34 -2.01
CA ALA A 172 4.28 2.59 -2.57
C ALA A 172 5.18 3.18 -3.66
N SER A 173 6.42 2.72 -3.76
CA SER A 173 7.42 3.14 -4.75
C SER A 173 7.51 2.17 -5.92
N PHE A 174 7.57 0.88 -5.59
CA PHE A 174 7.77 -0.28 -6.46
C PHE A 174 6.43 -0.95 -6.74
N PHE A 175 6.01 -1.06 -8.02
CA PHE A 175 4.71 -1.59 -8.49
C PHE A 175 3.51 -1.25 -7.59
N PRO A 176 3.19 0.06 -7.46
CA PRO A 176 2.24 0.54 -6.47
C PRO A 176 0.83 0.00 -6.67
N PHE A 177 0.37 -0.23 -7.90
CA PHE A 177 -0.93 -0.85 -8.08
C PHE A 177 -0.94 -2.26 -7.51
N PHE A 178 0.03 -3.10 -7.91
CA PHE A 178 0.07 -4.49 -7.44
C PHE A 178 0.23 -4.61 -5.91
N PHE A 179 1.27 -4.03 -5.31
CA PHE A 179 1.56 -4.29 -3.89
C PHE A 179 0.62 -3.55 -2.94
N VAL A 180 0.16 -2.35 -3.29
CA VAL A 180 -0.85 -1.66 -2.48
C VAL A 180 -2.21 -2.35 -2.62
N ALA A 181 -2.55 -2.89 -3.80
CA ALA A 181 -3.77 -3.69 -3.97
C ALA A 181 -3.75 -4.95 -3.10
N VAL A 182 -2.60 -5.61 -2.92
CA VAL A 182 -2.45 -6.74 -1.99
C VAL A 182 -2.81 -6.33 -0.55
N ALA A 183 -2.35 -5.16 -0.09
CA ALA A 183 -2.71 -4.64 1.23
C ALA A 183 -4.21 -4.26 1.34
N ILE A 184 -4.77 -3.63 0.30
CA ILE A 184 -6.20 -3.33 0.21
C ILE A 184 -7.02 -4.62 0.31
N TYR A 185 -6.62 -5.64 -0.46
CA TYR A 185 -7.28 -6.92 -0.54
C TYR A 185 -7.32 -7.61 0.84
N LEU A 186 -6.20 -7.63 1.56
CA LEU A 186 -6.12 -8.17 2.93
C LEU A 186 -7.05 -7.48 3.93
N LEU A 187 -7.39 -6.21 3.71
CA LEU A 187 -8.33 -5.47 4.55
C LEU A 187 -9.79 -5.65 4.11
N LEU A 188 -10.07 -5.77 2.81
CA LEU A 188 -11.43 -5.83 2.28
C LEU A 188 -12.03 -7.25 2.30
N ASP A 189 -11.25 -8.30 2.06
CA ASP A 189 -11.72 -9.68 2.08
C ASP A 189 -12.36 -10.06 3.43
N PRO A 190 -11.71 -9.77 4.58
CA PRO A 190 -12.33 -10.00 5.88
C PRO A 190 -13.64 -9.23 6.09
N LEU A 191 -13.81 -8.06 5.46
CA LEU A 191 -15.07 -7.29 5.55
C LEU A 191 -16.19 -7.93 4.74
N TYR A 192 -15.87 -8.57 3.61
CA TYR A 192 -16.82 -9.35 2.86
C TYR A 192 -17.22 -10.62 3.62
N VAL A 193 -16.24 -11.38 4.14
CA VAL A 193 -16.46 -12.59 4.95
C VAL A 193 -17.31 -12.26 6.19
N CYS A 194 -16.96 -11.18 6.90
CA CYS A 194 -17.61 -10.75 8.13
C CYS A 194 -18.71 -9.70 7.90
N SER A 195 -19.36 -9.63 6.72
CA SER A 195 -20.41 -8.63 6.48
C SER A 195 -21.49 -8.68 7.57
N GLY A 196 -22.17 -7.57 7.89
CA GLY A 196 -23.00 -7.44 9.10
C GLY A 196 -24.06 -8.54 9.30
N GLU A 197 -24.74 -8.97 8.24
CA GLU A 197 -25.68 -10.10 8.30
C GLU A 197 -24.97 -11.45 8.48
N ALA A 198 -23.72 -11.54 8.05
CA ALA A 198 -22.99 -12.79 8.02
C ALA A 198 -22.57 -13.30 9.41
N MET A 199 -22.46 -12.38 10.38
CA MET A 199 -22.20 -12.72 11.78
C MET A 199 -23.40 -13.39 12.46
N THR A 200 -24.53 -13.56 11.78
CA THR A 200 -25.71 -14.27 12.31
C THR A 200 -25.78 -15.71 11.79
N ARG A 201 -26.59 -16.54 12.48
CA ARG A 201 -26.83 -17.94 12.08
C ARG A 201 -27.79 -17.98 10.88
N ARG A 202 -27.22 -17.88 9.68
CA ARG A 202 -27.89 -18.09 8.40
C ARG A 202 -27.09 -19.07 7.56
N GLY A 203 -27.76 -19.90 6.77
CA GLY A 203 -27.09 -20.69 5.75
C GLY A 203 -26.41 -19.77 4.73
N ILE A 204 -25.29 -20.22 4.16
CA ILE A 204 -24.68 -19.53 3.02
C ILE A 204 -25.36 -19.97 1.73
N GLY A 205 -25.73 -19.01 0.88
CA GLY A 205 -26.16 -19.33 -0.47
C GLY A 205 -24.98 -19.79 -1.34
N ILE A 206 -25.24 -20.65 -2.33
CA ILE A 206 -24.21 -21.19 -3.22
C ILE A 206 -23.38 -20.08 -3.91
N ARG A 207 -24.01 -18.96 -4.26
CA ARG A 207 -23.33 -17.80 -4.87
C ARG A 207 -22.28 -17.19 -3.93
N SER A 208 -22.60 -17.05 -2.64
CA SER A 208 -21.64 -16.52 -1.66
C SER A 208 -20.52 -17.52 -1.37
N ALA A 209 -20.84 -18.82 -1.31
CA ALA A 209 -19.84 -19.87 -1.17
C ALA A 209 -18.87 -19.87 -2.35
N ALA A 210 -19.40 -19.83 -3.58
CA ALA A 210 -18.61 -19.78 -4.81
C ALA A 210 -17.74 -18.51 -4.87
N LEU A 211 -18.27 -17.34 -4.52
CA LEU A 211 -17.47 -16.11 -4.50
C LEU A 211 -16.33 -16.19 -3.48
N CYS A 212 -16.59 -16.67 -2.26
CA CYS A 212 -15.55 -16.88 -1.27
C CYS A 212 -14.47 -17.86 -1.76
N ALA A 213 -14.88 -18.98 -2.37
CA ALA A 213 -13.93 -19.93 -2.96
C ALA A 213 -13.07 -19.27 -4.06
N VAL A 214 -13.67 -18.44 -4.94
CA VAL A 214 -12.94 -17.68 -5.95
C VAL A 214 -11.96 -16.69 -5.32
N LEU A 215 -12.37 -15.94 -4.28
CA LEU A 215 -11.46 -15.05 -3.54
C LEU A 215 -10.28 -15.83 -2.92
N GLY A 216 -10.54 -17.03 -2.40
CA GLY A 216 -9.50 -17.93 -1.93
C GLY A 216 -8.51 -18.34 -3.03
N MET A 217 -9.03 -18.75 -4.19
CA MET A 217 -8.20 -19.10 -5.36
C MET A 217 -7.36 -17.91 -5.82
N VAL A 218 -7.98 -16.73 -5.96
CA VAL A 218 -7.30 -15.48 -6.34
C VAL A 218 -6.18 -15.14 -5.36
N SER A 219 -6.43 -15.28 -4.05
CA SER A 219 -5.42 -15.06 -3.01
C SER A 219 -4.19 -15.94 -3.20
N ALA A 220 -4.40 -17.23 -3.50
CA ALA A 220 -3.31 -18.17 -3.74
C ALA A 220 -2.50 -17.88 -5.03
N MET A 221 -3.11 -17.24 -6.04
CA MET A 221 -2.49 -16.97 -7.36
C MET A 221 -1.86 -15.58 -7.50
N THR A 222 -1.98 -14.71 -6.49
CA THR A 222 -1.65 -13.28 -6.65
C THR A 222 -0.34 -12.89 -5.96
N SER A 223 -0.18 -13.18 -4.67
CA SER A 223 1.03 -12.83 -3.92
C SER A 223 1.19 -13.73 -2.70
N GLU A 224 2.43 -14.00 -2.31
CA GLU A 224 2.75 -14.70 -1.07
C GLU A 224 2.17 -14.01 0.17
N LEU A 225 2.05 -12.68 0.20
CA LEU A 225 1.41 -11.98 1.33
C LEU A 225 -0.09 -12.30 1.45
N LEU A 226 -0.76 -12.65 0.35
CA LEU A 226 -2.18 -13.04 0.40
C LEU A 226 -2.39 -14.45 0.95
N TYR A 227 -1.33 -15.19 1.29
CA TYR A 227 -1.47 -16.43 2.06
C TYR A 227 -1.97 -16.16 3.47
N LEU A 228 -1.88 -14.90 3.93
CA LEU A 228 -2.43 -14.46 5.20
C LEU A 228 -3.94 -14.22 5.17
N VAL A 229 -4.60 -14.20 4.00
CA VAL A 229 -6.05 -13.89 3.90
C VAL A 229 -6.91 -14.78 4.81
N PRO A 230 -6.74 -16.13 4.85
CA PRO A 230 -7.50 -16.98 5.78
C PRO A 230 -7.25 -16.62 7.25
N VAL A 231 -6.00 -16.31 7.61
CA VAL A 231 -5.59 -15.94 8.97
C VAL A 231 -6.22 -14.60 9.36
N VAL A 232 -6.12 -13.57 8.52
CA VAL A 232 -6.68 -12.24 8.76
C VAL A 232 -8.21 -12.30 8.82
N CYS A 233 -8.86 -13.13 8.00
CA CYS A 233 -10.30 -13.38 8.09
C CYS A 233 -10.66 -13.99 9.45
N LEU A 234 -9.94 -15.04 9.90
CA LEU A 234 -10.16 -15.66 11.20
C LEU A 234 -9.97 -14.67 12.36
N LEU A 235 -8.89 -13.88 12.33
CA LEU A 235 -8.62 -12.82 13.31
C LEU A 235 -9.74 -11.77 13.32
N THR A 236 -10.27 -11.40 12.16
CA THR A 236 -11.37 -10.44 12.04
C THR A 236 -12.66 -11.03 12.62
N ILE A 237 -12.98 -12.29 12.33
CA ILE A 237 -14.12 -13.01 12.93
C ILE A 237 -13.99 -13.03 14.45
N ALA A 238 -12.82 -13.41 14.98
CA ALA A 238 -12.55 -13.48 16.41
C ALA A 238 -12.66 -12.12 17.10
N THR A 239 -12.06 -11.07 16.52
CA THR A 239 -12.11 -9.71 17.05
C THR A 239 -13.55 -9.17 17.05
N ARG A 240 -14.30 -9.37 15.96
CA ARG A 240 -15.69 -8.92 15.88
C ARG A 240 -16.61 -9.70 16.81
N TRP A 241 -16.37 -10.99 16.99
CA TRP A 241 -17.04 -11.81 17.99
C TRP A 241 -16.82 -11.27 19.40
N TRP A 242 -15.57 -11.00 19.77
CA TRP A 242 -15.21 -10.44 21.07
C TRP A 242 -15.86 -9.06 21.31
N LEU A 243 -15.86 -8.19 20.31
CA LEU A 243 -16.48 -6.87 20.38
C LEU A 243 -18.02 -6.92 20.44
N SER A 244 -18.64 -7.87 19.74
CA SER A 244 -20.11 -8.03 19.70
C SER A 244 -20.69 -8.82 20.89
N ARG A 245 -19.84 -9.41 21.75
CA ARG A 245 -20.23 -10.19 22.95
C ARG A 245 -21.18 -11.36 22.64
N GLN A 246 -21.12 -11.91 21.44
CA GLN A 246 -21.92 -13.07 21.08
C GLN A 246 -21.38 -14.36 21.75
N PRO A 247 -22.20 -15.39 21.99
CA PRO A 247 -21.72 -16.67 22.51
C PRO A 247 -20.90 -17.43 21.45
N GLY A 248 -19.77 -18.02 21.85
CA GLY A 248 -18.81 -18.65 20.91
C GLY A 248 -19.38 -19.81 20.08
N ARG A 249 -20.39 -20.53 20.58
CA ARG A 249 -21.08 -21.58 19.82
C ARG A 249 -21.84 -21.05 18.59
N GLU A 250 -22.26 -19.79 18.63
CA GLU A 250 -22.91 -19.14 17.49
C GLU A 250 -21.91 -18.72 16.41
N LEU A 251 -20.63 -18.53 16.79
CA LEU A 251 -19.56 -18.18 15.85
C LEU A 251 -19.30 -19.28 14.82
N ILE A 252 -19.13 -20.52 15.28
CA ILE A 252 -18.88 -21.68 14.40
C ILE A 252 -20.08 -21.94 13.50
N ARG A 253 -21.30 -21.63 13.98
CA ARG A 253 -22.55 -21.77 13.22
C ARG A 253 -22.89 -20.53 12.39
N SER A 254 -22.03 -19.51 12.40
CA SER A 254 -22.27 -18.27 11.65
C SER A 254 -21.98 -18.48 10.16
N SER A 255 -22.65 -17.68 9.34
CA SER A 255 -22.37 -17.70 7.91
C SER A 255 -20.97 -17.13 7.59
N ALA A 256 -20.42 -16.27 8.46
CA ALA A 256 -19.05 -15.76 8.36
C ALA A 256 -18.01 -16.88 8.48
N PHE A 257 -18.20 -17.81 9.42
CA PHE A 257 -17.35 -19.00 9.53
C PHE A 257 -17.49 -19.91 8.30
N SER A 258 -18.72 -20.10 7.81
CA SER A 258 -18.95 -20.89 6.59
C SER A 258 -18.31 -20.26 5.34
N ARG A 259 -18.31 -18.92 5.24
CA ARG A 259 -17.60 -18.15 4.21
C ARG A 259 -16.09 -18.29 4.33
N LEU A 260 -15.55 -18.24 5.54
CA LEU A 260 -14.13 -18.51 5.79
C LEU A 260 -13.77 -19.92 5.32
N VAL A 261 -14.57 -20.94 5.64
CA VAL A 261 -14.33 -22.31 5.19
C VAL A 261 -14.33 -22.38 3.66
N ALA A 262 -15.34 -21.81 2.98
CA ALA A 262 -15.38 -21.79 1.52
C ALA A 262 -14.16 -21.08 0.90
N LEU A 263 -13.74 -19.95 1.49
CA LEU A 263 -12.53 -19.23 1.08
C LEU A 263 -11.28 -20.07 1.27
N SER A 264 -11.10 -20.67 2.45
CA SER A 264 -9.95 -21.53 2.74
C SER A 264 -9.91 -22.75 1.83
N VAL A 265 -11.06 -23.36 1.49
CA VAL A 265 -11.13 -24.46 0.52
C VAL A 265 -10.65 -23.99 -0.85
N GLY A 266 -11.18 -22.88 -1.36
CA GLY A 266 -10.74 -22.32 -2.65
C GLY A 266 -9.25 -21.98 -2.67
N PHE A 267 -8.73 -21.42 -1.57
CA PHE A 267 -7.30 -21.16 -1.39
C PHE A 267 -6.47 -22.45 -1.48
N LEU A 268 -6.84 -23.48 -0.70
CA LEU A 268 -6.10 -24.74 -0.63
C LEU A 268 -6.11 -25.51 -1.96
N VAL A 269 -7.21 -25.45 -2.72
CA VAL A 269 -7.33 -26.11 -4.04
C VAL A 269 -6.27 -25.60 -5.04
N VAL A 270 -5.80 -24.36 -4.91
CA VAL A 270 -4.72 -23.82 -5.75
C VAL A 270 -3.37 -23.88 -5.03
N PHE A 271 -3.35 -23.50 -3.77
CA PHE A 271 -2.11 -23.38 -2.99
C PHE A 271 -1.41 -24.73 -2.83
N VAL A 272 -2.14 -25.80 -2.51
CA VAL A 272 -1.52 -27.11 -2.28
C VAL A 272 -0.92 -27.68 -3.58
N PRO A 273 -1.63 -27.77 -4.72
CA PRO A 273 -1.04 -28.28 -5.95
C PRO A 273 0.13 -27.43 -6.47
N SER A 274 0.03 -26.10 -6.41
CA SER A 274 1.12 -25.22 -6.85
C SER A 274 2.37 -25.39 -6.00
N ARG A 275 2.23 -25.56 -4.68
CA ARG A 275 3.36 -25.80 -3.77
C ARG A 275 3.96 -27.20 -3.94
N LEU A 276 3.16 -28.21 -4.23
CA LEU A 276 3.67 -29.54 -4.59
C LEU A 276 4.45 -29.51 -5.91
N ALA A 277 3.95 -28.79 -6.92
CA ALA A 277 4.64 -28.62 -8.20
C ALA A 277 5.98 -27.89 -8.04
N ILE A 278 5.99 -26.79 -7.27
CA ILE A 278 7.21 -26.07 -6.91
C ILE A 278 8.18 -27.00 -6.18
N ALA A 279 7.73 -27.73 -5.16
CA ALA A 279 8.60 -28.64 -4.40
C ALA A 279 9.21 -29.73 -5.28
N ALA A 280 8.44 -30.27 -6.23
CA ALA A 280 8.92 -31.26 -7.18
C ALA A 280 10.03 -30.70 -8.09
N GLU A 281 9.87 -29.49 -8.63
CA GLU A 281 10.92 -28.85 -9.44
C GLU A 281 12.14 -28.46 -8.59
N CYS A 282 11.93 -27.87 -7.40
CA CYS A 282 13.03 -27.49 -6.52
C CYS A 282 13.86 -28.68 -6.04
N SER A 283 13.25 -29.86 -5.86
CA SER A 283 13.97 -31.07 -5.47
C SER A 283 14.99 -31.54 -6.51
N ARG A 284 14.90 -31.05 -7.75
CA ARG A 284 15.84 -31.34 -8.84
C ARG A 284 17.05 -30.39 -8.90
N GLY A 285 17.11 -29.38 -8.04
CA GLY A 285 18.34 -28.62 -7.77
C GLY A 285 18.45 -27.20 -8.35
N GLU A 286 17.37 -26.57 -8.82
CA GLU A 286 17.45 -25.30 -9.59
C GLU A 286 16.52 -24.16 -9.11
N CYS A 287 16.00 -24.22 -7.89
CA CYS A 287 15.10 -23.16 -7.43
C CYS A 287 15.85 -21.88 -7.02
N TYR A 288 15.21 -20.75 -7.33
CA TYR A 288 15.68 -19.42 -6.95
C TYR A 288 15.81 -19.27 -5.42
N GLU A 289 16.94 -18.73 -4.95
CA GLU A 289 17.25 -18.52 -3.51
C GLU A 289 16.20 -17.67 -2.77
N GLY A 290 15.45 -16.80 -3.46
CA GLY A 290 14.37 -16.04 -2.83
C GLY A 290 13.13 -16.86 -2.48
N SER A 291 13.03 -18.10 -2.98
CA SER A 291 11.88 -19.00 -2.81
C SER A 291 12.08 -20.02 -1.67
N SER A 292 13.30 -20.14 -1.12
CA SER A 292 13.58 -21.00 0.05
C SER A 292 13.22 -20.30 1.36
N ALA A 293 12.75 -21.10 2.32
CA ALA A 293 12.41 -20.64 3.65
C ALA A 293 13.35 -21.27 4.68
N VAL A 294 14.04 -20.44 5.47
CA VAL A 294 15.01 -20.87 6.47
C VAL A 294 14.69 -20.21 7.80
N LEU A 295 14.54 -21.02 8.85
CA LEU A 295 14.44 -20.54 10.22
C LEU A 295 15.86 -20.45 10.80
N SER A 296 16.35 -19.22 10.98
CA SER A 296 17.66 -18.91 11.54
C SER A 296 17.51 -17.90 12.69
N THR A 297 18.59 -17.64 13.44
CA THR A 297 18.62 -16.54 14.42
C THR A 297 18.39 -15.19 13.75
N LEU A 298 18.98 -14.99 12.56
CA LEU A 298 18.79 -13.81 11.72
C LEU A 298 17.31 -13.67 11.30
N ALA A 299 16.63 -14.75 10.96
CA ALA A 299 15.20 -14.73 10.63
C ALA A 299 14.35 -14.18 11.79
N VAL A 300 14.67 -14.58 13.04
CA VAL A 300 13.96 -14.10 14.24
C VAL A 300 14.27 -12.63 14.52
N GLU A 301 15.54 -12.24 14.41
CA GLU A 301 15.97 -10.84 14.56
C GLU A 301 15.27 -9.94 13.53
N GLN A 302 15.31 -10.32 12.25
CA GLN A 302 14.63 -9.60 11.19
C GLN A 302 13.11 -9.60 11.36
N TRP A 303 12.52 -10.68 11.86
CA TRP A 303 11.08 -10.74 12.14
C TRP A 303 10.64 -9.69 13.17
N LEU A 304 11.35 -9.61 14.29
CA LEU A 304 11.08 -8.61 15.33
C LEU A 304 11.44 -7.22 14.85
N GLY A 305 12.61 -7.06 14.21
CA GLY A 305 13.05 -5.80 13.63
C GLY A 305 12.05 -5.25 12.62
N ARG A 306 11.57 -6.06 11.67
CA ARG A 306 10.53 -5.66 10.70
C ARG A 306 9.20 -5.31 11.38
N ALA A 307 8.81 -6.05 12.42
CA ALA A 307 7.56 -5.76 13.14
C ALA A 307 7.61 -4.40 13.84
N VAL A 308 8.79 -4.01 14.34
CA VAL A 308 9.04 -2.70 14.95
C VAL A 308 9.33 -1.63 13.90
N ALA A 309 9.88 -1.97 12.73
CA ALA A 309 10.28 -1.02 11.68
C ALA A 309 9.15 -0.15 11.10
N GLY A 310 7.88 -0.51 11.35
CA GLY A 310 6.73 0.36 11.06
C GLY A 310 6.43 1.41 12.13
N LEU A 311 7.14 1.41 13.26
CA LEU A 311 7.23 2.58 14.14
C LEU A 311 7.92 3.67 13.35
N GLN A 312 7.18 4.75 13.13
CA GLN A 312 7.63 5.89 12.34
C GLN A 312 9.05 6.35 12.69
N PHE A 313 9.48 6.27 13.95
CA PHE A 313 10.83 6.69 14.37
C PHE A 313 11.97 5.89 13.74
N GLU A 314 11.83 4.57 13.56
CA GLU A 314 12.86 3.74 12.92
C GLU A 314 12.87 3.92 11.40
N THR A 315 11.68 4.02 10.79
CA THR A 315 11.55 4.34 9.35
C THR A 315 12.06 5.75 9.05
N LEU A 316 11.86 6.68 9.97
CA LEU A 316 12.32 8.06 9.85
C LEU A 316 13.83 8.13 10.08
N SER A 317 14.39 7.39 11.05
CA SER A 317 15.83 7.36 11.27
C SER A 317 16.56 6.68 10.11
N SER A 318 16.05 5.58 9.54
CA SER A 318 16.63 4.97 8.33
C SER A 318 16.55 5.91 7.12
N THR A 319 15.42 6.59 6.95
CA THR A 319 15.17 7.55 5.85
C THR A 319 15.86 8.90 6.07
N LEU A 320 16.36 9.20 7.27
CA LEU A 320 17.13 10.41 7.59
C LEU A 320 18.62 10.14 7.80
N ALA A 321 19.04 8.90 8.07
CA ALA A 321 20.42 8.48 8.30
C ALA A 321 21.14 8.00 7.04
N GLY A 322 20.44 7.87 5.90
CA GLY A 322 21.13 7.94 4.62
C GLY A 322 21.95 9.24 4.56
N ASP A 323 23.07 9.26 3.86
CA ASP A 323 24.01 10.39 3.79
C ASP A 323 23.40 11.56 2.97
N TYR A 324 22.26 12.08 3.42
CA TYR A 324 21.50 13.18 2.82
C TYR A 324 22.12 14.54 3.19
N ASP A 325 23.09 14.56 4.11
CA ASP A 325 23.83 15.74 4.53
C ASP A 325 24.80 16.24 3.43
N ASN A 326 25.13 15.38 2.46
CA ASN A 326 25.89 15.72 1.25
C ASN A 326 25.04 16.20 0.07
N LEU A 327 23.72 16.40 0.26
CA LEU A 327 22.97 17.28 -0.64
C LEU A 327 23.49 18.70 -0.40
N SER A 328 24.50 19.07 -1.20
CA SER A 328 25.09 20.41 -1.26
C SER A 328 23.99 21.48 -1.32
N PRO A 329 24.30 22.77 -1.06
CA PRO A 329 23.31 23.84 -0.95
C PRO A 329 22.68 24.22 -2.31
N ALA A 330 22.16 23.25 -3.05
CA ALA A 330 20.94 23.38 -3.85
C ALA A 330 19.71 23.61 -2.95
N ARG A 331 19.90 24.00 -1.68
CA ARG A 331 19.11 25.06 -1.05
C ARG A 331 19.77 26.43 -1.29
N ASP A 332 20.05 26.75 -2.55
CA ASP A 332 19.75 28.09 -3.03
C ASP A 332 18.28 28.37 -2.69
N PRO A 333 17.75 29.60 -2.77
CA PRO A 333 16.32 29.84 -2.65
C PRO A 333 15.57 29.16 -3.83
N ILE A 334 15.56 27.82 -3.87
CA ILE A 334 14.81 26.94 -4.74
C ILE A 334 13.37 27.13 -4.32
N ASP A 335 12.81 28.03 -5.10
CA ASP A 335 11.46 28.15 -5.53
C ASP A 335 10.45 28.56 -4.48
N PHE A 336 9.99 29.80 -4.65
CA PHE A 336 8.65 30.23 -4.26
C PHE A 336 7.61 29.13 -4.44
N VAL A 337 7.69 28.32 -5.50
CA VAL A 337 6.80 27.17 -5.74
C VAL A 337 6.94 26.08 -4.66
N THR A 338 8.16 25.68 -4.29
CA THR A 338 8.41 24.67 -3.23
C THR A 338 7.98 25.20 -1.87
N ASN A 339 8.27 26.47 -1.56
CA ASN A 339 7.86 27.12 -0.32
C ASN A 339 6.33 27.30 -0.24
N VAL A 340 5.68 27.73 -1.33
CA VAL A 340 4.22 27.82 -1.43
C VAL A 340 3.60 26.44 -1.29
N TRP A 341 4.17 25.42 -1.92
CA TRP A 341 3.69 24.05 -1.80
C TRP A 341 3.81 23.51 -0.37
N LEU A 342 4.93 23.74 0.30
CA LEU A 342 5.11 23.40 1.71
C LEU A 342 4.09 24.12 2.60
N ILE A 343 3.86 25.42 2.37
CA ILE A 343 2.84 26.21 3.09
C ILE A 343 1.45 25.60 2.85
N LEU A 344 1.10 25.27 1.61
CA LEU A 344 -0.19 24.64 1.27
C LEU A 344 -0.36 23.28 1.95
N VAL A 345 0.70 22.48 2.04
CA VAL A 345 0.71 21.20 2.76
C VAL A 345 0.51 21.41 4.25
N VAL A 346 1.27 22.32 4.87
CA VAL A 346 1.15 22.65 6.30
C VAL A 346 -0.26 23.15 6.63
N LEU A 347 -0.82 24.04 5.81
CA LEU A 347 -2.19 24.54 5.96
C LEU A 347 -3.22 23.42 5.78
N SER A 348 -3.02 22.50 4.83
CA SER A 348 -3.91 21.37 4.58
C SER A 348 -3.89 20.37 5.75
N LEU A 349 -2.71 20.00 6.24
CA LEU A 349 -2.55 19.14 7.41
C LEU A 349 -3.09 19.81 8.68
N GLY A 350 -2.85 21.11 8.85
CA GLY A 350 -3.42 21.91 9.93
C GLY A 350 -4.95 21.92 9.87
N TYR A 351 -5.53 22.09 8.68
CA TYR A 351 -6.98 22.01 8.47
C TYR A 351 -7.53 20.62 8.87
N PHE A 352 -6.90 19.53 8.44
CA PHE A 352 -7.34 18.18 8.80
C PHE A 352 -7.22 17.91 10.30
N ALA A 353 -6.10 18.31 10.91
CA ALA A 353 -5.82 18.18 12.32
C ALA A 353 -6.85 18.95 13.17
N VAL A 354 -7.07 20.23 12.88
CA VAL A 354 -8.05 21.06 13.58
C VAL A 354 -9.47 20.51 13.40
N THR A 355 -9.83 20.08 12.19
CA THR A 355 -11.15 19.48 11.92
C THR A 355 -11.34 18.18 12.71
N ALA A 356 -10.32 17.33 12.79
CA ALA A 356 -10.35 16.12 13.60
C ALA A 356 -10.48 16.45 15.10
N ALA A 357 -9.70 17.42 15.61
CA ALA A 357 -9.77 17.87 17.00
C ALA A 357 -11.16 18.38 17.39
N ILE A 358 -11.75 19.24 16.57
CA ILE A 358 -13.10 19.79 16.79
C ILE A 358 -14.14 18.66 16.77
N ARG A 359 -13.99 17.68 15.88
CA ARG A 359 -14.92 16.54 15.83
C ARG A 359 -14.76 15.67 17.07
N VAL A 360 -13.53 15.28 17.43
CA VAL A 360 -13.23 14.45 18.60
C VAL A 360 -13.68 15.13 19.90
N SER A 361 -13.53 16.45 20.04
CA SER A 361 -13.99 17.16 21.25
C SER A 361 -15.52 17.10 21.40
N ARG A 362 -16.25 17.19 20.27
CA ARG A 362 -17.71 17.02 20.19
C ARG A 362 -18.16 15.56 20.38
N ALA A 363 -17.26 14.58 20.34
CA ALA A 363 -17.58 13.16 20.61
C ALA A 363 -18.31 12.97 21.94
N SER A 364 -17.91 13.76 22.92
CA SER A 364 -18.39 13.60 24.28
C SER A 364 -19.83 14.10 24.50
N GLU A 365 -20.36 14.85 23.55
CA GLU A 365 -21.71 15.43 23.54
C GLU A 365 -22.67 14.62 22.65
N SER A 366 -22.18 13.59 21.95
CA SER A 366 -23.00 12.76 21.07
C SER A 366 -23.87 11.78 21.87
N ALA A 367 -25.17 11.73 21.54
CA ALA A 367 -26.11 10.73 22.04
C ALA A 367 -25.73 9.28 21.64
N ASP A 368 -24.89 9.13 20.61
CA ASP A 368 -24.47 7.84 20.02
C ASP A 368 -23.17 7.27 20.65
N ARG A 369 -22.76 7.74 21.84
CA ARG A 369 -21.45 7.40 22.41
C ARG A 369 -21.36 5.96 22.89
N LEU A 370 -20.22 5.32 22.62
CA LEU A 370 -19.82 4.10 23.32
C LEU A 370 -19.51 4.42 24.79
N GLY A 371 -19.88 3.52 25.70
CA GLY A 371 -19.46 3.60 27.09
C GLY A 371 -17.93 3.50 27.22
N ALA A 372 -17.35 4.03 28.30
CA ALA A 372 -15.90 3.96 28.52
C ALA A 372 -15.36 2.51 28.57
N GLY A 373 -16.17 1.55 29.00
CA GLY A 373 -15.83 0.12 28.92
C GLY A 373 -15.69 -0.37 27.48
N ASP A 374 -16.63 0.00 26.61
CA ASP A 374 -16.64 -0.41 25.20
C ASP A 374 -15.57 0.30 24.37
N LEU A 375 -15.26 1.56 24.69
CA LEU A 375 -14.11 2.25 24.11
C LEU A 375 -12.79 1.54 24.46
N ARG A 376 -12.61 1.10 25.72
CA ARG A 376 -11.40 0.33 26.10
C ARG A 376 -11.30 -0.99 25.35
N ARG A 377 -12.42 -1.71 25.22
CA ARG A 377 -12.44 -2.96 24.44
C ARG A 377 -12.16 -2.70 22.97
N PHE A 378 -12.78 -1.68 22.38
CA PHE A 378 -12.54 -1.31 21.00
C PHE A 378 -11.07 -0.92 20.77
N GLY A 379 -10.49 -0.08 21.62
CA GLY A 379 -9.07 0.27 21.53
C GLY A 379 -8.15 -0.94 21.75
N ALA A 380 -8.46 -1.83 22.69
CA ALA A 380 -7.70 -3.07 22.91
C ALA A 380 -7.81 -4.05 21.73
N ALA A 381 -8.98 -4.12 21.06
CA ALA A 381 -9.16 -4.88 19.83
C ALA A 381 -8.28 -4.33 18.70
N LEU A 382 -8.23 -3.00 18.54
CA LEU A 382 -7.36 -2.36 17.55
C LEU A 382 -5.88 -2.64 17.82
N CYS A 383 -5.44 -2.51 19.08
CA CYS A 383 -4.06 -2.85 19.45
C CYS A 383 -3.76 -4.33 19.21
N GLY A 384 -4.60 -5.24 19.71
CA GLY A 384 -4.37 -6.68 19.56
C GLY A 384 -4.38 -7.12 18.10
N PHE A 385 -5.33 -6.63 17.31
CA PHE A 385 -5.38 -6.92 15.87
C PHE A 385 -4.17 -6.34 15.14
N GLY A 386 -3.80 -5.08 15.42
CA GLY A 386 -2.62 -4.45 14.84
C GLY A 386 -1.34 -5.21 15.17
N SER A 387 -1.11 -5.56 16.44
CA SER A 387 0.06 -6.34 16.85
C SER A 387 0.14 -7.69 16.17
N LEU A 388 -0.97 -8.43 16.10
CA LEU A 388 -1.01 -9.71 15.40
C LEU A 388 -0.77 -9.53 13.90
N LEU A 389 -1.39 -8.52 13.28
CA LEU A 389 -1.21 -8.22 11.85
C LEU A 389 0.26 -7.91 11.52
N ALA A 390 0.93 -7.07 12.32
CA ALA A 390 2.35 -6.78 12.16
C ALA A 390 3.18 -8.08 12.20
N LEU A 391 3.00 -8.89 13.25
CA LEU A 391 3.76 -10.12 13.45
C LEU A 391 3.55 -11.15 12.33
N VAL A 392 2.31 -11.40 11.91
CA VAL A 392 2.05 -12.41 10.87
C VAL A 392 2.53 -11.95 9.49
N THR A 393 2.46 -10.64 9.22
CA THR A 393 2.92 -10.08 7.94
C THR A 393 4.42 -10.19 7.81
N THR A 394 5.16 -9.82 8.86
CA THR A 394 6.63 -9.82 8.81
C THR A 394 7.21 -11.23 8.86
N LEU A 395 6.53 -12.18 9.52
CA LEU A 395 7.01 -13.56 9.64
C LEU A 395 7.28 -14.20 8.27
N MET A 396 6.32 -14.06 7.35
CA MET A 396 6.45 -14.67 6.02
C MET A 396 7.66 -14.15 5.25
N VAL A 397 7.94 -12.87 5.39
CA VAL A 397 9.05 -12.20 4.71
C VAL A 397 10.38 -12.56 5.36
N SER A 398 10.45 -12.57 6.68
CA SER A 398 11.68 -12.89 7.43
C SER A 398 12.14 -14.33 7.26
N LEU A 399 11.24 -15.24 6.90
CA LEU A 399 11.63 -16.63 6.64
C LEU A 399 12.31 -16.82 5.27
N SER A 400 12.20 -15.87 4.34
CA SER A 400 12.82 -16.00 3.02
C SER A 400 14.35 -15.88 3.10
N GLU A 401 15.06 -16.92 2.67
CA GLU A 401 16.53 -16.98 2.72
C GLU A 401 17.17 -15.86 1.89
N GLY A 402 16.69 -15.65 0.65
CA GLY A 402 17.16 -14.56 -0.19
C GLY A 402 16.97 -13.17 0.44
N LEU A 403 15.86 -12.93 1.15
CA LEU A 403 15.61 -11.66 1.82
C LEU A 403 16.41 -11.51 3.12
N GLN A 404 16.74 -12.61 3.79
CA GLN A 404 17.68 -12.57 4.91
C GLN A 404 19.04 -12.05 4.44
N GLY A 405 19.57 -12.56 3.33
CA GLY A 405 20.84 -12.10 2.76
C GLY A 405 20.82 -10.69 2.15
N TRP A 406 19.66 -10.09 1.94
CA TRP A 406 19.56 -8.70 1.47
C TRP A 406 19.84 -7.69 2.60
N HIS A 407 19.55 -8.06 3.84
CA HIS A 407 19.90 -7.23 4.99
C HIS A 407 21.41 -7.00 5.06
N ASP A 408 22.19 -8.07 4.87
CA ASP A 408 23.67 -8.02 4.85
C ASP A 408 24.21 -7.20 3.67
N ARG A 409 23.42 -7.02 2.60
CA ARG A 409 23.73 -6.16 1.45
C ARG A 409 23.31 -4.71 1.64
N GLY A 410 22.89 -4.32 2.85
CA GLY A 410 22.52 -2.95 3.21
C GLY A 410 21.08 -2.56 2.85
N PHE A 411 20.22 -3.51 2.48
CA PHE A 411 18.79 -3.21 2.32
C PHE A 411 18.10 -3.14 3.69
N GLY A 412 17.43 -2.02 3.96
CA GLY A 412 16.69 -1.81 5.20
C GLY A 412 15.54 -2.81 5.39
N LEU A 413 15.25 -3.15 6.65
CA LEU A 413 14.13 -4.04 7.02
C LEU A 413 12.77 -3.48 6.61
N ASP A 414 12.68 -2.17 6.43
CA ASP A 414 11.49 -1.41 6.09
C ASP A 414 11.26 -1.24 4.58
N GLN A 415 12.09 -1.80 3.71
CA GLN A 415 12.02 -1.53 2.27
C GLN A 415 11.23 -2.57 1.47
N TRP A 416 10.53 -3.51 2.10
CA TRP A 416 9.93 -4.65 1.40
C TRP A 416 8.40 -4.68 1.43
N ARG A 417 7.82 -5.71 0.81
CA ARG A 417 6.39 -5.82 0.47
C ARG A 417 5.47 -5.73 1.70
N ASP A 418 5.95 -6.19 2.84
CA ASP A 418 5.27 -6.20 4.14
C ASP A 418 5.15 -4.81 4.78
N SER A 419 6.05 -3.88 4.47
CA SER A 419 6.18 -2.60 5.18
C SER A 419 4.88 -1.80 5.26
N LEU A 420 4.09 -1.78 4.18
CA LEU A 420 2.84 -1.03 4.14
C LEU A 420 1.76 -1.63 5.06
N LEU A 421 1.70 -2.96 5.17
CA LEU A 421 0.80 -3.64 6.10
C LEU A 421 1.25 -3.45 7.55
N VAL A 422 2.57 -3.43 7.80
CA VAL A 422 3.13 -3.12 9.11
C VAL A 422 2.82 -1.67 9.51
N GLN A 423 2.91 -0.71 8.58
CA GLN A 423 2.50 0.69 8.84
C GLN A 423 1.02 0.79 9.22
N ILE A 424 0.13 0.08 8.51
CA ILE A 424 -1.30 0.01 8.87
C ILE A 424 -1.48 -0.62 10.25
N ALA A 425 -0.77 -1.70 10.55
CA ALA A 425 -0.81 -2.34 11.86
C ALA A 425 -0.43 -1.36 12.98
N TRP A 426 0.62 -0.56 12.79
CA TRP A 426 0.98 0.51 13.72
C TRP A 426 -0.05 1.62 13.80
N ALA A 427 -0.69 2.00 12.70
CA ALA A 427 -1.79 2.95 12.73
C ALA A 427 -2.96 2.45 13.59
N LEU A 428 -3.27 1.15 13.53
CA LEU A 428 -4.29 0.52 14.39
C LEU A 428 -3.86 0.53 15.86
N ILE A 429 -2.60 0.21 16.18
CA ILE A 429 -2.07 0.22 17.55
C ILE A 429 -2.11 1.64 18.12
N LEU A 430 -1.54 2.62 17.43
CA LEU A 430 -1.48 4.02 17.87
C LEU A 430 -2.88 4.60 18.08
N TYR A 431 -3.79 4.33 17.13
CA TYR A 431 -5.16 4.77 17.26
C TYR A 431 -5.90 4.05 18.39
N GLY A 432 -5.67 2.74 18.58
CA GLY A 432 -6.21 1.96 19.69
C GLY A 432 -5.78 2.51 21.06
N LEU A 433 -4.50 2.85 21.22
CA LEU A 433 -3.97 3.50 22.41
C LEU A 433 -4.61 4.87 22.65
N ALA A 434 -4.78 5.68 21.61
CA ALA A 434 -5.47 6.97 21.70
C ALA A 434 -6.93 6.80 22.14
N VAL A 435 -7.66 5.81 21.61
CA VAL A 435 -9.03 5.47 22.01
C VAL A 435 -9.10 5.01 23.47
N ILE A 436 -8.16 4.19 23.92
CA ILE A 436 -8.06 3.77 25.34
C ILE A 436 -7.81 4.98 26.23
N ALA A 437 -6.86 5.86 25.88
CA ALA A 437 -6.59 7.08 26.63
C ALA A 437 -7.85 7.96 26.76
N LEU A 438 -8.58 8.16 25.66
CA LEU A 438 -9.86 8.88 25.62
C LEU A 438 -10.91 8.30 26.60
N SER A 439 -10.90 6.99 26.83
CA SER A 439 -11.86 6.33 27.72
C SER A 439 -11.64 6.64 29.22
N TYR A 440 -10.39 6.82 29.66
CA TYR A 440 -10.06 7.05 31.08
C TYR A 440 -10.44 8.47 31.55
N ILE A 441 -10.57 9.40 30.62
CA ILE A 441 -10.87 10.82 30.88
C ILE A 441 -12.39 11.05 31.08
N GLY A 442 -13.20 9.97 31.02
CA GLY A 442 -14.65 9.99 31.16
C GLY A 442 -15.22 10.23 32.58
N ARG A 443 -14.41 10.18 33.65
CA ARG A 443 -14.86 10.16 35.06
C ARG A 443 -14.56 11.48 35.81
N GLY A 444 -15.59 12.31 36.07
CA GLY A 444 -15.56 13.50 37.02
C GLY A 444 -16.07 14.86 36.46
N ASN A 445 -17.12 15.49 37.02
CA ASN A 445 -18.03 16.42 36.29
C ASN A 445 -17.50 17.80 35.85
N GLU A 446 -16.64 18.51 36.59
CA GLU A 446 -16.45 19.97 36.34
C GLU A 446 -15.12 20.37 35.66
N GLY A 447 -14.04 19.59 35.79
CA GLY A 447 -12.77 19.80 35.05
C GLY A 447 -12.73 19.17 33.63
N ARG A 448 -13.86 18.63 33.17
CA ARG A 448 -13.97 17.68 32.02
C ARG A 448 -13.75 18.30 30.66
N ARG A 449 -14.28 19.50 30.40
CA ARG A 449 -14.18 20.13 29.06
C ARG A 449 -12.76 20.60 28.78
N ALA A 450 -12.13 21.28 29.72
CA ALA A 450 -10.75 21.74 29.60
C ALA A 450 -9.78 20.55 29.42
N ARG A 451 -9.84 19.53 30.28
CA ARG A 451 -8.94 18.36 30.20
C ARG A 451 -9.11 17.57 28.90
N ARG A 452 -10.35 17.44 28.39
CA ARG A 452 -10.61 16.80 27.09
C ARG A 452 -10.15 17.66 25.91
N ALA A 453 -10.34 18.97 25.98
CA ALA A 453 -9.84 19.89 24.96
C ALA A 453 -8.30 19.83 24.90
N TRP A 454 -7.62 19.82 26.05
CA TRP A 454 -6.16 19.66 26.13
C TRP A 454 -5.67 18.32 25.59
N LEU A 455 -6.36 17.21 25.88
CA LEU A 455 -5.98 15.90 25.36
C LEU A 455 -6.29 15.74 23.87
N ALA A 456 -7.43 16.26 23.40
CA ALA A 456 -7.73 16.32 21.98
C ALA A 456 -6.71 17.20 21.25
N ALA A 457 -6.32 18.34 21.82
CA ALA A 457 -5.28 19.21 21.29
C ALA A 457 -3.92 18.52 21.29
N GLY A 458 -3.55 17.82 22.37
CA GLY A 458 -2.29 17.09 22.48
C GLY A 458 -2.18 15.93 21.49
N VAL A 459 -3.23 15.09 21.38
CA VAL A 459 -3.30 14.02 20.38
C VAL A 459 -3.27 14.60 18.97
N THR A 460 -4.00 15.69 18.73
CA THR A 460 -4.00 16.36 17.42
C THR A 460 -2.63 16.92 17.07
N ALA A 461 -1.96 17.58 18.03
CA ALA A 461 -0.62 18.11 17.84
C ALA A 461 0.39 16.98 17.57
N LEU A 462 0.32 15.88 18.32
CA LEU A 462 1.15 14.70 18.09
C LEU A 462 0.94 14.15 16.68
N VAL A 463 -0.31 13.91 16.28
CA VAL A 463 -0.62 13.38 14.94
C VAL A 463 -0.24 14.37 13.83
N PHE A 464 -0.36 15.67 14.06
CA PHE A 464 0.11 16.71 13.13
C PHE A 464 1.63 16.66 12.97
N VAL A 465 2.39 16.58 14.07
CA VAL A 465 3.86 16.44 14.03
C VAL A 465 4.27 15.15 13.32
N MET A 466 3.62 14.03 13.63
CA MET A 466 3.84 12.75 12.92
C MET A 466 3.55 12.89 11.43
N SER A 467 2.44 13.53 11.05
CA SER A 467 2.09 13.77 9.65
C SER A 467 3.12 14.64 8.92
N MET A 468 3.59 15.70 9.57
CA MET A 468 4.65 16.56 9.04
C MET A 468 5.96 15.80 8.85
N ASN A 469 6.35 14.99 9.83
CA ASN A 469 7.57 14.18 9.74
C ASN A 469 7.47 13.14 8.60
N ALA A 470 6.32 12.49 8.43
CA ALA A 470 6.09 11.55 7.33
C ALA A 470 6.19 12.25 5.97
N PHE A 471 5.55 13.42 5.83
CA PHE A 471 5.65 14.23 4.62
C PHE A 471 7.10 14.63 4.32
N ILE A 472 7.85 15.15 5.30
CA ILE A 472 9.25 15.56 5.13
C ILE A 472 10.12 14.37 4.72
N ALA A 473 9.90 13.18 5.30
CA ALA A 473 10.63 11.98 4.93
C ALA A 473 10.35 11.57 3.48
N ASN A 474 9.08 11.57 3.06
CA ASN A 474 8.69 11.27 1.69
C ASN A 474 9.24 12.30 0.69
N ASP A 475 9.28 13.58 1.08
CA ASP A 475 9.83 14.67 0.28
C ASP A 475 11.34 14.52 0.09
N LYS A 476 12.09 14.31 1.19
CA LYS A 476 13.53 14.04 1.13
C LYS A 476 13.84 12.80 0.28
N PHE A 477 13.10 11.72 0.47
CA PHE A 477 13.26 10.50 -0.32
C PHE A 477 13.02 10.76 -1.82
N SER A 478 11.95 11.49 -2.15
CA SER A 478 11.64 11.86 -3.54
C SER A 478 12.74 12.74 -4.14
N ILE A 479 13.18 13.78 -3.43
CA ILE A 479 14.23 14.69 -3.91
C ILE A 479 15.51 13.90 -4.17
N TRP A 480 15.99 13.15 -3.19
CA TRP A 480 17.20 12.33 -3.32
C TRP A 480 17.14 11.39 -4.53
N ARG A 481 15.99 10.74 -4.76
CA ARG A 481 15.81 9.86 -5.92
C ARG A 481 15.75 10.59 -7.26
N ARG A 482 15.25 11.82 -7.30
CA ARG A 482 15.21 12.63 -8.54
C ARG A 482 16.58 13.24 -8.86
N THR A 483 17.33 13.66 -7.84
CA THR A 483 18.62 14.34 -8.01
C THR A 483 19.79 13.38 -8.15
N GLY A 484 19.62 12.10 -7.77
CA GLY A 484 20.60 11.05 -8.05
C GLY A 484 20.91 10.92 -9.55
N SER A 485 22.17 10.61 -9.89
CA SER A 485 22.69 10.57 -11.26
C SER A 485 21.87 9.70 -12.23
N ASP A 486 21.22 8.66 -11.74
CA ASP A 486 20.42 7.75 -12.59
C ASP A 486 18.99 8.25 -12.82
N GLY A 487 18.42 8.98 -11.85
CA GLY A 487 16.99 9.27 -11.83
C GLY A 487 16.56 10.26 -12.91
N SER A 488 17.43 11.23 -13.22
CA SER A 488 17.20 12.20 -14.31
C SER A 488 17.23 11.52 -15.67
N ALA A 489 18.22 10.66 -15.94
CA ALA A 489 18.34 9.93 -17.20
C ALA A 489 17.12 9.00 -17.43
N VAL A 490 16.69 8.25 -16.41
CA VAL A 490 15.52 7.37 -16.50
C VAL A 490 14.24 8.15 -16.84
N ASN A 491 14.03 9.30 -16.19
CA ASN A 491 12.85 10.12 -16.44
C ASN A 491 12.86 10.71 -17.86
N LEU A 492 14.02 11.18 -18.33
CA LEU A 492 14.18 11.73 -19.67
C LEU A 492 14.04 10.68 -20.77
N ILE A 493 14.58 9.47 -20.57
CA ILE A 493 14.37 8.33 -21.47
C ILE A 493 12.88 8.00 -21.55
N ALA A 494 12.19 7.91 -20.41
CA ALA A 494 10.75 7.63 -20.38
C ALA A 494 9.96 8.72 -21.14
N THR A 495 10.29 10.00 -20.95
CA THR A 495 9.66 11.08 -21.71
C THR A 495 9.96 10.97 -23.21
N ALA A 496 11.22 10.75 -23.60
CA ALA A 496 11.62 10.64 -25.01
C ALA A 496 11.07 9.40 -25.72
N SER A 497 10.68 8.36 -24.97
CA SER A 497 10.02 7.16 -25.50
C SER A 497 8.55 7.41 -25.86
N VAL A 498 7.93 8.44 -25.27
CA VAL A 498 6.55 8.87 -25.54
C VAL A 498 6.54 10.03 -26.53
N ASP A 499 7.36 11.05 -26.28
CA ASP A 499 7.51 12.23 -27.14
C ASP A 499 8.64 12.00 -28.17
N PHE A 500 8.37 11.12 -29.12
CA PHE A 500 9.37 10.60 -30.05
C PHE A 500 9.67 11.58 -31.20
N ASP A 501 10.68 12.44 -31.04
CA ASP A 501 11.15 13.34 -32.10
C ASP A 501 12.01 12.61 -33.15
N ARG A 502 11.50 12.50 -34.38
CA ARG A 502 12.21 11.83 -35.49
C ARG A 502 13.34 12.65 -36.12
N SER A 503 13.54 13.91 -35.72
CA SER A 503 14.63 14.73 -36.24
C SER A 503 16.01 14.16 -35.88
N GLU A 504 17.05 14.55 -36.61
CA GLU A 504 18.45 14.21 -36.28
C GLU A 504 18.81 14.69 -34.87
N ARG A 505 18.28 15.85 -34.46
CA ARG A 505 18.46 16.39 -33.10
C ARG A 505 17.80 15.49 -32.06
N GLY A 506 16.56 15.06 -32.30
CA GLY A 506 15.85 14.14 -31.40
C GLY A 506 16.56 12.80 -31.26
N GLN A 507 17.10 12.28 -32.37
CA GLN A 507 17.91 11.06 -32.37
C GLN A 507 19.21 11.22 -31.56
N ALA A 508 19.94 12.32 -31.76
CA ALA A 508 21.15 12.62 -30.99
C ALA A 508 20.86 12.65 -29.48
N ILE A 509 19.77 13.32 -29.08
CA ILE A 509 19.33 13.38 -27.68
C ILE A 509 19.02 11.98 -27.13
N ARG A 510 18.27 11.14 -27.86
CA ARG A 510 17.96 9.77 -27.39
C ARG A 510 19.21 8.91 -27.24
N CYS A 511 20.17 9.03 -28.15
CA CYS A 511 21.44 8.32 -28.08
C CYS A 511 22.30 8.80 -26.90
N GLU A 512 22.37 10.11 -26.67
CA GLU A 512 23.06 10.68 -25.50
C GLU A 512 22.45 10.19 -24.19
N LEU A 513 21.12 10.18 -24.09
CA LEU A 513 20.39 9.72 -22.91
C LEU A 513 20.69 8.25 -22.58
N ILE A 514 20.68 7.36 -23.58
CA ILE A 514 20.96 5.95 -23.34
C ILE A 514 22.45 5.68 -23.08
N SER A 515 23.37 6.46 -23.68
CA SER A 515 24.80 6.41 -23.35
C SER A 515 25.02 6.78 -21.89
N ALA A 516 24.47 7.93 -21.47
CA ALA A 516 24.56 8.40 -20.09
C ALA A 516 23.93 7.41 -19.08
N TYR A 517 22.84 6.74 -19.45
CA TYR A 517 22.25 5.68 -18.63
C TYR A 517 23.17 4.45 -18.56
N THR A 518 23.77 4.05 -19.67
CA THR A 518 24.65 2.87 -19.76
C THR A 518 25.94 3.08 -18.95
N GLU A 519 26.57 4.24 -19.03
CA GLU A 519 27.78 4.58 -18.27
C GLU A 519 27.60 4.53 -16.76
N ARG A 520 26.37 4.77 -16.28
CA ARG A 520 26.05 4.89 -14.84
C ARG A 520 25.50 3.60 -14.23
N ASN A 521 25.07 2.64 -15.05
CA ASN A 521 24.43 1.41 -14.58
C ASN A 521 25.30 0.18 -14.83
N CYS A 522 25.01 -0.90 -14.09
CA CYS A 522 25.67 -2.18 -14.25
C CYS A 522 25.54 -2.75 -15.68
N THR A 523 26.59 -3.40 -16.15
CA THR A 523 26.66 -4.01 -17.49
C THR A 523 25.91 -5.34 -17.56
N ASP A 524 26.00 -6.17 -16.52
CA ASP A 524 25.51 -7.56 -16.53
C ASP A 524 24.22 -7.76 -15.71
N CYS A 525 23.47 -6.69 -15.46
CA CYS A 525 22.25 -6.75 -14.64
C CYS A 525 20.97 -6.71 -15.48
N TRP A 526 19.85 -7.08 -14.86
CA TRP A 526 18.53 -7.14 -15.51
C TRP A 526 18.10 -5.83 -16.19
N HIS A 527 18.56 -4.69 -15.71
CA HIS A 527 18.22 -3.35 -16.21
C HIS A 527 19.45 -2.62 -16.78
N SER A 528 20.42 -3.37 -17.32
CA SER A 528 21.60 -2.81 -17.96
C SER A 528 21.24 -1.91 -19.14
N GLY A 529 22.12 -0.96 -19.46
CA GLY A 529 21.89 0.00 -20.54
C GLY A 529 21.64 -0.65 -21.89
N GLN A 530 22.40 -1.71 -22.22
CA GLN A 530 22.20 -2.50 -23.44
C GLN A 530 20.79 -3.11 -23.49
N ARG A 531 20.36 -3.74 -22.40
CA ARG A 531 19.06 -4.41 -22.38
C ARG A 531 17.90 -3.43 -22.42
N VAL A 532 18.03 -2.30 -21.72
CA VAL A 532 17.07 -1.19 -21.80
C VAL A 532 16.99 -0.66 -23.23
N LEU A 533 18.12 -0.51 -23.92
CA LEU A 533 18.14 -0.08 -25.32
C LEU A 533 17.46 -1.09 -26.25
N GLU A 534 17.71 -2.39 -26.09
CA GLU A 534 17.07 -3.45 -26.89
C GLU A 534 15.55 -3.35 -26.81
N GLU A 535 15.02 -3.18 -25.59
CA GLU A 535 13.58 -3.05 -25.35
C GLU A 535 13.01 -1.73 -25.86
N LEU A 536 13.75 -0.62 -25.71
CA LEU A 536 13.38 0.67 -26.28
C LEU A 536 13.37 0.65 -27.81
N ASN A 537 14.33 -0.01 -28.44
CA ASN A 537 14.38 -0.18 -29.89
C ASN A 537 13.21 -1.04 -30.36
N ARG A 538 12.90 -2.14 -29.67
CA ARG A 538 11.73 -2.97 -29.99
C ARG A 538 10.43 -2.19 -29.90
N LEU A 539 10.23 -1.45 -28.81
CA LEU A 539 9.09 -0.56 -28.63
C LEU A 539 9.03 0.51 -29.74
N SER A 540 10.13 1.21 -29.99
CA SER A 540 10.18 2.32 -30.94
C SER A 540 9.94 1.86 -32.37
N ARG A 541 10.46 0.68 -32.77
CA ARG A 541 10.14 0.08 -34.08
C ARG A 541 8.65 -0.19 -34.21
N SER A 542 8.04 -0.79 -33.18
CA SER A 542 6.62 -1.14 -33.20
C SER A 542 5.71 0.09 -33.35
N ARG A 543 6.08 1.23 -32.75
CA ARG A 543 5.24 2.44 -32.73
C ARG A 543 5.60 3.50 -33.74
N HIS A 544 6.89 3.68 -33.96
CA HIS A 544 7.44 4.80 -34.71
C HIS A 544 8.17 4.36 -35.97
N ASN A 545 8.25 3.06 -36.26
CA ASN A 545 9.00 2.51 -37.40
C ASN A 545 10.46 3.03 -37.44
N ALA A 546 11.07 3.19 -36.27
CA ALA A 546 12.43 3.69 -36.09
C ALA A 546 13.05 3.13 -34.80
N ASP A 547 14.38 3.03 -34.75
CA ASP A 547 15.10 2.71 -33.52
C ASP A 547 15.04 3.89 -32.54
N PHE A 548 15.05 3.59 -31.24
CA PHE A 548 15.20 4.60 -30.19
C PHE A 548 16.59 5.25 -30.32
N CYS A 549 17.62 4.42 -30.39
CA CYS A 549 18.97 4.81 -30.80
C CYS A 549 19.59 3.66 -31.63
N PRO A 550 19.98 3.90 -32.90
CA PRO A 550 20.67 2.90 -33.70
C PRO A 550 22.00 2.48 -33.06
N VAL A 551 22.28 1.17 -33.04
CA VAL A 551 23.47 0.58 -32.39
C VAL A 551 24.78 1.18 -32.89
N GLY A 552 24.85 1.61 -34.16
CA GLY A 552 26.04 2.23 -34.74
C GLY A 552 26.38 3.65 -34.24
N LEU A 553 25.54 4.26 -33.39
CA LEU A 553 25.73 5.63 -32.88
C LEU A 553 26.08 5.70 -31.38
N LEU A 554 26.19 4.56 -30.69
CA LEU A 554 26.53 4.50 -29.26
C LEU A 554 28.02 4.72 -28.96
N SER A 555 28.86 4.81 -29.99
CA SER A 555 30.32 4.83 -29.88
C SER A 555 30.96 6.08 -30.50
N ARG A 556 30.23 7.20 -30.58
CA ARG A 556 30.77 8.49 -31.07
C ARG A 556 30.74 9.55 -29.99
#